data_AF-A0A9E6C9G5-F1
#
_entry.id   AF-A0A9E6C9G5-F1
#
_cell.length_a   1.000
_cell.length_b   1.000
_cell.length_c   1.000
_cell.angle_alpha   90.00
_cell.angle_beta   90.00
_cell.angle_gamma   90.00
#
_symmetry.space_group_name_H-M   'P 1'
#
loop_
_entity.id
_entity.type
_entity.pdbx_description
1 polymer ?
#
loop_
_entity_poly.entity_id
_entity_poly.type
_entity_poly.pdbx_seq_one_letter_code
_entity_poly.pdbx_strand_id
1 'polypeptide(L)'
;MKQIIIFSAVIFFIILFFAGCDNDDASITKSEWLTDFFDEIEEYDDIYAVSYWNENFDNTYFKINSSEESLNTFKKLISKDCYISKCKFENNKLQISEGKKYFAAFPDFCGEEDCVSEQRIFDFENLAGKEISWAYFSDNWGDSLIFPSENVAAIINAGRVPFIRLMPRSEFEENQADPIWNLKDIIDGKHDEMLIAWAEEAKNTGINLPVEFGTEMNGSWFSWNGIYYGGGNTGGYGNTDYPDGPEIFRDAYRHIIDICNETGADNITWFFHFDVSSDPDEDWNNPVYYYPGDDYIDWLGVSIYGPYTENEADDENLLPQYLVPEAYRKFKEISGTKPYAVLEFGVTEL
;
A
#
# COMPACT_ATOMS: atom_id res chain seq x y z
N MET A 1 -43.88 55.41 63.78
CA MET A 1 -43.98 56.63 62.96
C MET A 1 -42.67 56.81 62.21
N LYS A 2 -42.60 56.35 60.95
CA LYS A 2 -41.80 56.88 59.83
C LYS A 2 -42.01 55.94 58.64
N GLN A 3 -42.59 56.51 57.59
CA GLN A 3 -42.92 55.88 56.32
C GLN A 3 -41.65 55.38 55.61
N ILE A 4 -41.74 54.19 55.03
CA ILE A 4 -40.76 53.69 54.05
C ILE A 4 -41.39 53.92 52.68
N ILE A 5 -40.74 54.79 51.90
CA ILE A 5 -41.09 55.11 50.52
C ILE A 5 -40.43 54.08 49.61
N ILE A 6 -41.24 53.47 48.76
CA ILE A 6 -40.87 52.51 47.71
C ILE A 6 -40.23 53.28 46.55
N PHE A 7 -39.03 52.88 46.14
CA PHE A 7 -38.50 53.19 44.81
C PHE A 7 -38.40 51.88 44.00
N SER A 8 -39.18 51.81 42.94
CA SER A 8 -39.14 50.71 41.95
C SER A 8 -37.91 50.89 41.07
N ALA A 9 -36.99 49.93 41.09
CA ALA A 9 -35.94 49.79 40.09
C ALA A 9 -36.40 48.72 39.09
N VAL A 10 -36.70 49.16 37.86
CA VAL A 10 -36.98 48.28 36.72
C VAL A 10 -35.64 47.72 36.25
N ILE A 11 -35.41 46.41 36.45
CA ILE A 11 -34.26 45.69 35.93
C ILE A 11 -34.63 45.20 34.53
N PHE A 12 -33.96 45.75 33.51
CA PHE A 12 -34.00 45.21 32.15
C PHE A 12 -33.17 43.92 32.11
N PHE A 13 -33.83 42.76 31.95
CA PHE A 13 -33.14 41.53 31.57
C PHE A 13 -32.81 41.61 30.07
N ILE A 14 -31.55 41.85 29.75
CA ILE A 14 -31.01 41.55 28.43
C ILE A 14 -30.86 40.03 28.36
N ILE A 15 -31.78 39.38 27.66
CA ILE A 15 -31.63 37.96 27.29
C ILE A 15 -30.62 37.94 26.14
N LEU A 16 -29.37 37.66 26.47
CA LEU A 16 -28.36 37.23 25.50
C LEU A 16 -28.76 35.83 25.04
N PHE A 17 -29.33 35.74 23.84
CA PHE A 17 -29.33 34.50 23.08
C PHE A 17 -27.88 34.17 22.76
N PHE A 18 -27.28 33.26 23.52
CA PHE A 18 -26.18 32.48 23.00
C PHE A 18 -26.80 31.53 21.98
N ALA A 19 -26.75 31.91 20.70
CA ALA A 19 -26.68 30.90 19.67
C ALA A 19 -25.41 30.11 19.99
N GLY A 20 -25.57 28.87 20.42
CA GLY A 20 -24.47 27.92 20.33
C GLY A 20 -24.08 27.90 18.85
N CYS A 21 -22.91 28.44 18.53
CA CYS A 21 -22.18 27.89 17.41
C CYS A 21 -21.80 26.49 17.89
N ASP A 22 -22.62 25.51 17.57
CA ASP A 22 -22.12 24.17 17.41
C ASP A 22 -21.13 24.29 16.24
N ASN A 23 -19.84 24.40 16.58
CA ASN A 23 -18.81 24.01 15.63
C ASN A 23 -18.95 22.48 15.54
N ASP A 24 -19.84 22.02 14.66
CA ASP A 24 -19.70 20.70 14.06
C ASP A 24 -18.48 20.75 13.12
N ASP A 25 -17.27 20.91 13.69
CA ASP A 25 -16.03 20.48 13.03
C ASP A 25 -16.03 18.96 13.18
N ALA A 26 -16.81 18.27 12.36
CA ALA A 26 -16.71 16.83 12.28
C ALA A 26 -15.47 16.50 11.46
N SER A 27 -14.36 16.22 12.16
CA SER A 27 -13.21 15.53 11.58
C SER A 27 -13.70 14.26 10.87
N ILE A 28 -13.17 13.98 9.68
CA ILE A 28 -13.55 12.79 8.91
C ILE A 28 -13.28 11.54 9.74
N THR A 29 -14.34 10.78 10.02
CA THR A 29 -14.19 9.53 10.77
C THR A 29 -13.64 8.43 9.86
N LYS A 30 -12.99 7.41 10.45
CA LYS A 30 -12.56 6.21 9.69
C LYS A 30 -13.74 5.54 8.99
N SER A 31 -14.91 5.51 9.62
CA SER A 31 -16.15 4.93 9.06
C SER A 31 -16.59 5.65 7.78
N GLU A 32 -16.56 6.99 7.79
CA GLU A 32 -16.88 7.82 6.63
C GLU A 32 -15.81 7.66 5.54
N TRP A 33 -14.53 7.77 5.89
CA TRP A 33 -13.43 7.60 4.94
C TRP A 33 -13.47 6.23 4.25
N LEU A 34 -13.71 5.15 5.00
CA LEU A 34 -13.87 3.81 4.42
C LEU A 34 -15.07 3.73 3.49
N THR A 35 -16.20 4.33 3.85
CA THR A 35 -17.38 4.34 2.99
C THR A 35 -17.08 5.04 1.67
N ASP A 36 -16.47 6.22 1.74
CA ASP A 36 -16.11 7.02 0.59
C ASP A 36 -15.07 6.33 -0.30
N PHE A 37 -14.07 5.66 0.29
CA PHE A 37 -13.07 4.89 -0.46
C PHE A 37 -13.70 3.75 -1.28
N PHE A 38 -14.60 2.98 -0.66
CA PHE A 38 -15.26 1.88 -1.35
C PHE A 38 -16.25 2.37 -2.41
N ASP A 39 -16.93 3.49 -2.19
CA ASP A 39 -17.82 4.10 -3.18
C ASP A 39 -17.01 4.63 -4.38
N GLU A 40 -15.86 5.28 -4.17
CA GLU A 40 -14.97 5.74 -5.24
C GLU A 40 -14.37 4.57 -6.05
N ILE A 41 -13.79 3.56 -5.39
CA ILE A 41 -13.13 2.43 -6.07
C ILE A 41 -14.10 1.61 -6.93
N GLU A 42 -15.37 1.56 -6.55
CA GLU A 42 -16.39 0.83 -7.30
C GLU A 42 -16.72 1.44 -8.67
N GLU A 43 -16.40 2.72 -8.89
CA GLU A 43 -16.58 3.40 -10.19
C GLU A 43 -15.50 3.03 -11.23
N TYR A 44 -14.40 2.38 -10.81
CA TYR A 44 -13.28 2.00 -11.68
C TYR A 44 -13.27 0.49 -11.96
N ASP A 45 -13.75 0.10 -13.14
CA ASP A 45 -13.87 -1.29 -13.57
C ASP A 45 -12.51 -2.01 -13.78
N ASP A 46 -11.45 -1.25 -14.08
CA ASP A 46 -10.09 -1.73 -14.32
C ASP A 46 -9.19 -1.76 -13.07
N ILE A 47 -9.74 -1.38 -11.91
CA ILE A 47 -9.17 -1.72 -10.59
C ILE A 47 -9.76 -3.07 -10.16
N TYR A 48 -8.91 -4.08 -10.04
CA TYR A 48 -9.29 -5.48 -9.82
C TYR A 48 -8.92 -6.03 -8.45
N ALA A 49 -8.31 -5.24 -7.58
CA ALA A 49 -8.01 -5.65 -6.21
C ALA A 49 -7.93 -4.46 -5.25
N VAL A 50 -8.30 -4.72 -4.01
CA VAL A 50 -8.10 -3.84 -2.86
C VAL A 50 -7.55 -4.64 -1.69
N SER A 51 -6.64 -4.03 -0.96
CA SER A 51 -5.77 -4.75 -0.05
C SER A 51 -5.54 -3.90 1.20
N TYR A 52 -6.25 -4.23 2.28
CA TYR A 52 -6.30 -3.38 3.48
C TYR A 52 -5.09 -3.58 4.38
N TRP A 53 -4.42 -2.49 4.76
CA TRP A 53 -3.29 -2.51 5.68
C TRP A 53 -3.78 -2.52 7.13
N ASN A 54 -3.85 -3.71 7.75
CA ASN A 54 -4.34 -3.86 9.13
C ASN A 54 -3.17 -4.08 10.10
N GLU A 55 -2.77 -3.04 10.82
CA GLU A 55 -1.79 -3.15 11.90
C GLU A 55 -1.96 -2.08 12.99
N ASN A 56 -1.14 -2.17 14.04
CA ASN A 56 -1.03 -1.12 15.06
C ASN A 56 0.35 -1.09 15.75
N PHE A 57 1.40 -1.62 15.11
CA PHE A 57 2.73 -1.68 15.73
C PHE A 57 3.39 -0.29 15.80
N ASP A 58 2.97 0.65 14.96
CA ASP A 58 3.47 2.03 14.96
C ASP A 58 2.52 3.04 15.63
N ASN A 59 1.50 2.55 16.35
CA ASN A 59 0.41 3.36 16.91
C ASN A 59 -0.39 4.13 15.85
N THR A 60 -0.48 3.55 14.65
CA THR A 60 -1.23 4.03 13.49
C THR A 60 -2.73 3.88 13.67
N TYR A 61 -3.17 3.03 14.61
CA TYR A 61 -4.57 2.63 14.78
C TYR A 61 -5.23 2.15 13.48
N PHE A 62 -4.48 1.59 12.53
CA PHE A 62 -5.01 1.10 11.26
C PHE A 62 -5.83 -0.19 11.37
N LYS A 63 -5.88 -0.86 12.53
CA LYS A 63 -6.75 -2.03 12.71
C LYS A 63 -8.21 -1.73 12.37
N ILE A 64 -8.87 -2.69 11.71
CA ILE A 64 -10.30 -2.58 11.36
C ILE A 64 -11.22 -2.51 12.59
N ASN A 65 -10.71 -2.91 13.76
CA ASN A 65 -11.44 -2.91 15.03
C ASN A 65 -10.96 -1.82 16.00
N SER A 66 -10.44 -0.70 15.49
CA SER A 66 -10.13 0.50 16.28
C SER A 66 -11.36 1.06 16.99
N SER A 67 -12.55 0.93 16.39
CA SER A 67 -13.85 1.18 17.02
C SER A 67 -14.90 0.15 16.59
N GLU A 68 -16.01 0.04 17.32
CA GLU A 68 -17.14 -0.82 16.93
C GLU A 68 -17.79 -0.33 15.62
N GLU A 69 -17.83 0.98 15.41
CA GLU A 69 -18.38 1.59 14.20
C GLU A 69 -17.52 1.24 12.98
N SER A 70 -16.21 1.51 13.01
CA SER A 70 -15.27 1.19 11.94
C SER A 70 -15.29 -0.30 11.56
N LEU A 71 -15.35 -1.19 12.56
CA LEU A 71 -15.45 -2.63 12.31
C LEU A 71 -16.75 -2.98 11.57
N ASN A 72 -17.89 -2.47 12.04
CA ASN A 72 -19.17 -2.76 11.42
C ASN A 72 -19.26 -2.21 9.99
N THR A 73 -18.73 -1.00 9.76
CA THR A 73 -18.65 -0.37 8.44
C THR A 73 -17.77 -1.19 7.51
N PHE A 74 -16.54 -1.52 7.91
CA PHE A 74 -15.63 -2.33 7.10
C PHE A 74 -16.25 -3.67 6.69
N LYS A 75 -16.82 -4.41 7.65
CA LYS A 75 -17.51 -5.69 7.41
C LYS A 75 -18.63 -5.56 6.39
N LYS A 76 -19.43 -4.49 6.49
CA LYS A 76 -20.53 -4.21 5.55
C LYS A 76 -19.98 -3.98 4.14
N LEU A 77 -18.94 -3.15 3.99
CA LEU A 77 -18.37 -2.79 2.69
C LEU A 77 -17.77 -4.01 1.97
N ILE A 78 -16.94 -4.81 2.64
CA ILE A 78 -16.31 -5.98 2.01
C ILE A 78 -17.28 -7.15 1.77
N SER A 79 -18.47 -7.12 2.39
CA SER A 79 -19.49 -8.16 2.20
C SER A 79 -20.17 -8.11 0.83
N LYS A 80 -20.02 -7.00 0.08
CA LYS A 80 -20.57 -6.86 -1.27
C LYS A 80 -20.02 -7.98 -2.19
N ASP A 81 -20.89 -8.52 -3.05
CA ASP A 81 -20.58 -9.66 -3.94
C ASP A 81 -19.48 -9.37 -4.98
N CYS A 82 -19.16 -8.09 -5.23
CA CYS A 82 -18.05 -7.69 -6.09
C CYS A 82 -16.69 -8.06 -5.49
N TYR A 83 -16.56 -8.11 -4.16
CA TYR A 83 -15.33 -8.49 -3.48
C TYR A 83 -15.24 -10.00 -3.30
N ILE A 84 -14.23 -10.62 -3.89
CA ILE A 84 -14.01 -12.07 -3.89
C ILE A 84 -12.72 -12.45 -3.18
N SER A 85 -12.66 -13.66 -2.65
CA SER A 85 -11.53 -14.18 -1.86
C SER A 85 -10.70 -15.24 -2.61
N LYS A 86 -11.08 -15.59 -3.83
CA LYS A 86 -10.40 -16.65 -4.59
C LYS A 86 -9.75 -16.07 -5.82
N CYS A 87 -8.41 -16.03 -5.81
CA CYS A 87 -7.62 -15.67 -6.97
C CYS A 87 -7.85 -16.64 -8.14
N LYS A 88 -7.91 -16.09 -9.35
CA LYS A 88 -7.92 -16.84 -10.60
C LYS A 88 -6.51 -16.83 -11.19
N PHE A 89 -6.01 -18.01 -11.54
CA PHE A 89 -4.73 -18.16 -12.23
C PHE A 89 -4.91 -18.91 -13.54
N GLU A 90 -4.23 -18.46 -14.59
CA GLU A 90 -4.13 -19.14 -15.88
C GLU A 90 -2.66 -19.09 -16.33
N ASN A 91 -2.12 -20.23 -16.78
CA ASN A 91 -0.70 -20.38 -17.11
C ASN A 91 0.22 -19.84 -16.00
N ASN A 92 -0.12 -20.14 -14.75
CA ASN A 92 0.58 -19.72 -13.52
C ASN A 92 0.59 -18.20 -13.23
N LYS A 93 -0.07 -17.37 -14.04
CA LYS A 93 -0.17 -15.93 -13.85
C LYS A 93 -1.52 -15.53 -13.25
N LEU A 94 -1.51 -14.59 -12.31
CA LEU A 94 -2.74 -14.02 -11.74
C LEU A 94 -3.54 -13.33 -12.84
N GLN A 95 -4.82 -13.67 -12.92
CA GLN A 95 -5.75 -13.13 -13.92
C GLN A 95 -6.75 -12.19 -13.28
N ILE A 96 -7.27 -11.27 -14.08
CA ILE A 96 -8.44 -10.48 -13.70
C ILE A 96 -9.67 -11.37 -13.53
N SER A 97 -10.63 -10.88 -12.76
CA SER A 97 -11.96 -11.48 -12.64
C SER A 97 -12.99 -10.42 -13.02
N GLU A 98 -13.58 -10.54 -14.22
CA GLU A 98 -14.48 -9.52 -14.78
C GLU A 98 -15.62 -9.17 -13.81
N GLY A 99 -15.79 -7.86 -13.56
CA GLY A 99 -16.81 -7.33 -12.63
C GLY A 99 -16.59 -7.71 -11.17
N LYS A 100 -15.40 -8.20 -10.80
CA LYS A 100 -15.01 -8.58 -9.44
C LYS A 100 -13.69 -7.92 -9.06
N LYS A 101 -13.51 -7.73 -7.76
CA LYS A 101 -12.28 -7.22 -7.13
C LYS A 101 -11.79 -8.23 -6.11
N TYR A 102 -10.51 -8.61 -6.16
CA TYR A 102 -9.91 -9.41 -5.10
C TYR A 102 -9.85 -8.58 -3.82
N PHE A 103 -10.39 -9.12 -2.73
CA PHE A 103 -10.20 -8.53 -1.40
C PHE A 103 -9.01 -9.20 -0.74
N ALA A 104 -7.99 -8.44 -0.37
CA ALA A 104 -6.77 -8.88 0.28
C ALA A 104 -6.50 -8.05 1.55
N ALA A 105 -5.49 -8.44 2.34
CA ALA A 105 -5.06 -7.66 3.49
C ALA A 105 -3.64 -8.00 3.93
N PHE A 106 -2.99 -7.03 4.60
CA PHE A 106 -1.87 -7.28 5.49
C PHE A 106 -2.46 -7.56 6.87
N PRO A 107 -2.42 -8.80 7.37
CA PRO A 107 -3.17 -9.18 8.55
C PRO A 107 -2.30 -9.09 9.82
N ASP A 108 -1.59 -7.97 10.01
CA ASP A 108 -0.78 -7.67 11.20
C ASP A 108 0.40 -8.64 11.42
N PHE A 109 1.25 -8.93 10.43
CA PHE A 109 2.41 -9.84 10.56
C PHE A 109 3.64 -9.20 11.26
N CYS A 110 3.42 -8.37 12.30
CA CYS A 110 4.41 -7.51 12.99
C CYS A 110 5.10 -6.44 12.14
N GLY A 111 5.91 -5.60 12.80
CA GLY A 111 6.45 -4.35 12.24
C GLY A 111 7.48 -4.55 11.13
N GLU A 112 8.26 -5.62 11.23
CA GLU A 112 9.16 -6.02 10.16
C GLU A 112 8.42 -6.68 8.98
N GLU A 113 7.12 -6.95 9.15
CA GLU A 113 6.18 -7.52 8.19
C GLU A 113 6.51 -8.95 7.74
N ASP A 114 7.45 -9.61 8.40
CA ASP A 114 7.97 -10.93 8.03
C ASP A 114 7.61 -12.04 9.02
N CYS A 115 6.96 -11.74 10.16
CA CYS A 115 6.49 -12.75 11.11
C CYS A 115 5.12 -13.34 10.73
N VAL A 116 5.10 -13.92 9.53
CA VAL A 116 3.93 -14.52 8.91
C VAL A 116 3.40 -15.68 9.75
N SER A 117 2.08 -15.73 9.98
CA SER A 117 1.46 -16.85 10.67
C SER A 117 0.02 -17.10 10.19
N GLU A 118 -0.35 -18.38 10.14
CA GLU A 118 -1.72 -18.82 9.87
C GLU A 118 -2.72 -18.19 10.85
N GLN A 119 -2.36 -18.09 12.12
CA GLN A 119 -3.24 -17.56 13.16
C GLN A 119 -3.60 -16.10 12.93
N ARG A 120 -2.64 -15.26 12.55
CA ARG A 120 -2.88 -13.83 12.28
C ARG A 120 -3.82 -13.62 11.08
N ILE A 121 -3.67 -14.45 10.04
CA ILE A 121 -4.61 -14.49 8.90
C ILE A 121 -6.02 -14.82 9.41
N PHE A 122 -6.18 -15.93 10.14
CA PHE A 122 -7.49 -16.34 10.64
C PHE A 122 -8.10 -15.33 11.61
N ASP A 123 -7.30 -14.67 12.45
CA ASP A 123 -7.77 -13.64 13.38
C ASP A 123 -8.34 -12.44 12.62
N PHE A 124 -7.62 -11.96 11.60
CA PHE A 124 -8.11 -10.90 10.72
C PHE A 124 -9.43 -11.31 10.03
N GLU A 125 -9.47 -12.51 9.44
CA GLU A 125 -10.66 -12.98 8.72
C GLU A 125 -11.87 -13.21 9.63
N ASN A 126 -11.65 -13.67 10.86
CA ASN A 126 -12.71 -13.81 11.87
C ASN A 126 -13.29 -12.45 12.26
N LEU A 127 -12.44 -11.41 12.37
CA LEU A 127 -12.89 -10.04 12.63
C LEU A 127 -13.65 -9.48 11.43
N ALA A 128 -13.06 -9.55 10.23
CA ALA A 128 -13.61 -9.07 8.98
C ALA A 128 -14.87 -9.85 8.54
N GLY A 129 -15.05 -11.09 8.99
CA GLY A 129 -16.13 -11.96 8.56
C GLY A 129 -16.04 -12.38 7.09
N LYS A 130 -14.84 -12.31 6.50
CA LYS A 130 -14.56 -12.64 5.11
C LYS A 130 -13.12 -13.13 4.96
N GLU A 131 -12.94 -14.14 4.11
CA GLU A 131 -11.61 -14.61 3.73
C GLU A 131 -10.90 -13.58 2.82
N ILE A 132 -9.58 -13.45 2.95
CA ILE A 132 -8.75 -12.67 2.03
C ILE A 132 -8.35 -13.51 0.81
N SER A 133 -7.93 -12.86 -0.26
CA SER A 133 -7.44 -13.49 -1.50
C SER A 133 -5.96 -13.81 -1.38
N TRP A 134 -5.18 -12.81 -0.99
CA TRP A 134 -3.77 -12.93 -0.67
C TRP A 134 -3.47 -12.23 0.65
N ALA A 135 -2.36 -12.65 1.25
CA ALA A 135 -1.70 -11.95 2.34
C ALA A 135 -0.31 -11.54 1.83
N TYR A 136 0.03 -10.27 1.98
CA TYR A 136 1.35 -9.75 1.63
C TYR A 136 2.23 -9.68 2.86
N PHE A 137 3.53 -9.87 2.65
CA PHE A 137 4.55 -9.85 3.66
C PHE A 137 5.88 -9.41 3.04
N SER A 138 6.79 -8.92 3.86
CA SER A 138 8.12 -8.50 3.41
C SER A 138 9.11 -9.65 3.42
N ASP A 139 9.80 -9.83 2.30
CA ASP A 139 11.02 -10.62 2.20
C ASP A 139 12.21 -9.66 2.35
N ASN A 140 12.59 -9.46 3.61
CA ASN A 140 13.68 -8.57 4.01
C ASN A 140 15.03 -9.27 3.77
N TRP A 141 15.90 -8.68 2.97
CA TRP A 141 17.14 -9.36 2.55
C TRP A 141 18.14 -9.53 3.71
N GLY A 142 18.14 -8.65 4.71
CA GLY A 142 19.02 -8.78 5.87
C GLY A 142 20.49 -8.94 5.46
N ASP A 143 21.13 -10.02 5.94
CA ASP A 143 22.50 -10.39 5.56
C ASP A 143 22.59 -11.11 4.19
N SER A 144 21.50 -11.70 3.70
CA SER A 144 21.44 -12.48 2.46
C SER A 144 20.01 -12.70 1.98
N LEU A 145 19.76 -12.50 0.67
CA LEU A 145 18.49 -12.85 0.04
C LEU A 145 18.28 -14.37 0.04
N ILE A 146 17.21 -14.83 0.72
CA ILE A 146 16.82 -16.23 0.82
C ILE A 146 15.32 -16.33 0.52
N PHE A 147 14.90 -17.33 -0.26
CA PHE A 147 13.48 -17.52 -0.55
C PHE A 147 12.69 -17.81 0.74
N PRO A 148 11.59 -17.08 1.02
CA PRO A 148 10.89 -17.12 2.31
C PRO A 148 9.92 -18.31 2.39
N SER A 149 10.45 -19.52 2.27
CA SER A 149 9.66 -20.77 2.15
C SER A 149 8.71 -21.02 3.33
N GLU A 150 9.13 -20.68 4.56
CA GLU A 150 8.28 -20.84 5.76
C GLU A 150 7.08 -19.88 5.73
N ASN A 151 7.29 -18.62 5.35
CA ASN A 151 6.23 -17.62 5.21
C ASN A 151 5.25 -17.99 4.09
N VAL A 152 5.78 -18.41 2.94
CA VAL A 152 4.98 -18.94 1.81
C VAL A 152 4.14 -20.13 2.26
N ALA A 153 4.72 -21.09 2.99
CA ALA A 153 4.01 -22.27 3.48
C ALA A 153 2.90 -21.90 4.47
N ALA A 154 3.14 -20.97 5.39
CA ALA A 154 2.13 -20.51 6.35
C ALA A 154 0.90 -19.92 5.64
N ILE A 155 1.08 -19.08 4.63
CA ILE A 155 -0.04 -18.46 3.90
C ILE A 155 -0.82 -19.53 3.09
N ILE A 156 -0.10 -20.48 2.48
CA ILE A 156 -0.72 -21.58 1.75
C ILE A 156 -1.50 -22.53 2.67
N ASN A 157 -0.98 -22.83 3.86
CA ASN A 157 -1.69 -23.64 4.85
C ASN A 157 -2.98 -22.96 5.34
N ALA A 158 -3.00 -21.62 5.38
CA ALA A 158 -4.22 -20.84 5.61
C ALA A 158 -5.18 -20.83 4.40
N GLY A 159 -4.79 -21.42 3.27
CA GLY A 159 -5.60 -21.49 2.05
C GLY A 159 -5.66 -20.17 1.29
N ARG A 160 -4.62 -19.33 1.40
CA ARG A 160 -4.51 -18.00 0.78
C ARG A 160 -3.32 -17.95 -0.19
N VAL A 161 -3.26 -16.92 -1.01
CA VAL A 161 -2.13 -16.68 -1.91
C VAL A 161 -1.04 -15.87 -1.18
N PRO A 162 0.22 -16.32 -1.16
CA PRO A 162 1.34 -15.53 -0.64
C PRO A 162 1.73 -14.44 -1.65
N PHE A 163 1.71 -13.18 -1.22
CA PHE A 163 2.22 -12.05 -2.00
C PHE A 163 3.55 -11.60 -1.38
N ILE A 164 4.64 -11.65 -2.16
CA ILE A 164 6.00 -11.40 -1.64
C ILE A 164 6.47 -10.00 -2.04
N ARG A 165 6.87 -9.18 -1.06
CA ARG A 165 7.57 -7.91 -1.30
C ARG A 165 9.08 -8.13 -1.18
N LEU A 166 9.81 -8.05 -2.28
CA LEU A 166 11.28 -8.10 -2.25
C LEU A 166 11.80 -6.75 -1.79
N MET A 167 12.29 -6.71 -0.54
CA MET A 167 12.73 -5.50 0.14
C MET A 167 14.27 -5.53 0.25
N PRO A 168 15.03 -4.85 -0.63
CA PRO A 168 16.49 -4.86 -0.62
C PRO A 168 17.03 -3.98 0.53
N ARG A 169 16.73 -4.37 1.78
CA ARG A 169 17.21 -3.78 3.02
C ARG A 169 17.97 -4.77 3.88
N SER A 170 19.04 -4.31 4.49
CA SER A 170 19.85 -5.03 5.47
C SER A 170 19.50 -4.62 6.90
N GLU A 171 18.93 -3.43 7.06
CA GLU A 171 18.49 -2.86 8.31
C GLU A 171 17.16 -2.10 8.12
N PHE A 172 16.49 -1.71 9.22
CA PHE A 172 15.11 -1.20 9.18
C PHE A 172 15.03 0.33 9.30
N GLU A 173 16.16 0.99 9.52
CA GLU A 173 16.26 2.44 9.61
C GLU A 173 15.89 3.11 8.28
N GLU A 174 14.86 3.94 8.33
CA GLU A 174 14.38 4.73 7.20
C GLU A 174 15.23 5.98 6.94
N ASN A 175 14.99 6.61 5.79
CA ASN A 175 15.58 7.91 5.40
C ASN A 175 17.11 7.87 5.29
N GLN A 176 17.66 6.71 4.99
CA GLN A 176 19.07 6.54 4.66
C GLN A 176 19.29 5.51 3.55
N ALA A 177 20.45 5.59 2.91
CA ALA A 177 20.89 4.56 1.98
C ALA A 177 21.20 3.27 2.75
N ASP A 178 20.90 2.13 2.13
CA ASP A 178 21.23 0.83 2.73
C ASP A 178 22.77 0.63 2.74
N PRO A 179 23.35 0.11 3.83
CA PRO A 179 24.79 -0.10 3.91
C PRO A 179 25.30 -1.28 3.06
N ILE A 180 24.43 -2.20 2.64
CA ILE A 180 24.79 -3.43 1.92
C ILE A 180 24.17 -3.47 0.53
N TRP A 181 22.86 -3.27 0.42
CA TRP A 181 22.08 -3.52 -0.78
C TRP A 181 21.94 -2.26 -1.63
N ASN A 182 22.89 -2.10 -2.55
CA ASN A 182 22.87 -0.99 -3.50
C ASN A 182 22.26 -1.42 -4.84
N LEU A 183 21.36 -0.61 -5.41
CA LEU A 183 20.71 -0.95 -6.69
C LEU A 183 21.70 -1.08 -7.86
N LYS A 184 22.82 -0.33 -7.87
CA LYS A 184 23.87 -0.49 -8.89
C LYS A 184 24.60 -1.81 -8.74
N ASP A 185 24.77 -2.30 -7.51
CA ASP A 185 25.41 -3.58 -7.24
C ASP A 185 24.51 -4.76 -7.68
N ILE A 186 23.18 -4.60 -7.57
CA ILE A 186 22.20 -5.51 -8.17
C ILE A 186 22.37 -5.51 -9.70
N ILE A 187 22.36 -4.35 -10.35
CA ILE A 187 22.51 -4.22 -11.82
C ILE A 187 23.84 -4.78 -12.32
N ASP A 188 24.93 -4.54 -11.58
CA ASP A 188 26.28 -5.03 -11.92
C ASP A 188 26.44 -6.55 -11.69
N GLY A 189 25.40 -7.23 -11.23
CA GLY A 189 25.33 -8.67 -11.06
C GLY A 189 26.05 -9.21 -9.82
N LYS A 190 26.37 -8.35 -8.85
CA LYS A 190 27.11 -8.77 -7.63
C LYS A 190 26.30 -9.69 -6.73
N HIS A 191 24.98 -9.71 -6.89
CA HIS A 191 24.04 -10.50 -6.10
C HIS A 191 23.35 -11.60 -6.90
N ASP A 192 23.76 -11.83 -8.15
CA ASP A 192 23.10 -12.77 -9.07
C ASP A 192 23.06 -14.20 -8.54
N GLU A 193 24.11 -14.66 -7.86
CA GLU A 193 24.11 -16.01 -7.28
C GLU A 193 22.95 -16.20 -6.28
N MET A 194 22.65 -15.20 -5.45
CA MET A 194 21.55 -15.25 -4.50
C MET A 194 20.19 -15.08 -5.20
N LEU A 195 20.11 -14.20 -6.20
CA LEU A 195 18.89 -14.01 -6.99
C LEU A 195 18.51 -15.27 -7.79
N ILE A 196 19.50 -15.95 -8.37
CA ILE A 196 19.31 -17.24 -9.05
C ILE A 196 18.82 -18.29 -8.04
N ALA A 197 19.45 -18.40 -6.87
CA ALA A 197 19.00 -19.34 -5.84
C ALA A 197 17.56 -19.07 -5.39
N TRP A 198 17.20 -17.80 -5.17
CA TRP A 198 15.84 -17.38 -4.85
C TRP A 198 14.85 -17.76 -5.95
N ALA A 199 15.20 -17.50 -7.21
CA ALA A 199 14.36 -17.83 -8.37
C ALA A 199 14.20 -19.35 -8.57
N GLU A 200 15.24 -20.14 -8.32
CA GLU A 200 15.20 -21.60 -8.36
C GLU A 200 14.24 -22.14 -7.28
N GLU A 201 14.30 -21.61 -6.07
CA GLU A 201 13.37 -21.98 -5.00
C GLU A 201 11.93 -21.57 -5.31
N ALA A 202 11.72 -20.32 -5.76
CA ALA A 202 10.40 -19.82 -6.17
C ALA A 202 9.77 -20.73 -7.23
N LYS A 203 10.54 -21.11 -8.26
CA LYS A 203 10.12 -22.07 -9.30
C LYS A 203 9.78 -23.45 -8.72
N ASN A 204 10.63 -23.97 -7.85
CA ASN A 204 10.50 -25.33 -7.30
C ASN A 204 9.29 -25.47 -6.37
N THR A 205 8.75 -24.36 -5.83
CA THR A 205 7.52 -24.40 -5.05
C THR A 205 6.31 -24.91 -5.84
N GLY A 206 6.25 -24.61 -7.15
CA GLY A 206 5.06 -24.83 -7.97
C GLY A 206 3.82 -24.02 -7.53
N ILE A 207 4.00 -23.03 -6.65
CA ILE A 207 2.94 -22.11 -6.18
C ILE A 207 2.90 -20.90 -7.10
N ASN A 208 1.70 -20.37 -7.41
CA ASN A 208 1.61 -19.11 -8.12
C ASN A 208 1.88 -17.95 -7.14
N LEU A 209 2.88 -17.12 -7.46
CA LEU A 209 3.42 -16.12 -6.55
C LEU A 209 3.25 -14.72 -7.14
N PRO A 210 2.29 -13.91 -6.66
CA PRO A 210 2.38 -12.46 -6.77
C PRO A 210 3.64 -11.95 -6.08
N VAL A 211 4.46 -11.17 -6.79
CA VAL A 211 5.73 -10.62 -6.28
C VAL A 211 5.89 -9.18 -6.75
N GLU A 212 6.45 -8.34 -5.89
CA GLU A 212 6.94 -7.02 -6.25
C GLU A 212 8.39 -6.82 -5.77
N PHE A 213 9.05 -5.80 -6.31
CA PHE A 213 10.36 -5.37 -5.86
C PHE A 213 10.35 -3.88 -5.57
N GLY A 214 10.90 -3.51 -4.42
CA GLY A 214 11.11 -2.12 -4.02
C GLY A 214 9.81 -1.34 -3.97
N THR A 215 8.96 -1.66 -3.00
CA THR A 215 7.68 -0.99 -2.77
C THR A 215 7.86 0.52 -2.63
N GLU A 216 6.91 1.30 -3.18
CA GLU A 216 6.81 2.76 -2.99
C GLU A 216 8.13 3.48 -3.30
N MET A 217 8.78 3.11 -4.39
CA MET A 217 10.08 3.66 -4.78
C MET A 217 10.09 5.18 -5.00
N ASN A 218 8.91 5.79 -5.14
CA ASN A 218 8.70 7.23 -5.24
C ASN A 218 8.52 7.93 -3.87
N GLY A 219 8.67 7.22 -2.75
CA GLY A 219 8.79 7.77 -1.41
C GLY A 219 10.24 8.01 -0.98
N SER A 220 10.43 8.74 0.12
CA SER A 220 11.77 9.09 0.64
C SER A 220 12.26 8.15 1.75
N TRP A 221 11.37 7.33 2.29
CA TRP A 221 11.57 6.50 3.49
C TRP A 221 12.46 5.27 3.24
N PHE A 222 12.32 4.59 2.08
CA PHE A 222 13.11 3.40 1.77
C PHE A 222 14.38 3.68 0.99
N SER A 223 15.42 2.88 1.21
CA SER A 223 16.76 3.04 0.62
C SER A 223 16.84 2.80 -0.90
N TRP A 224 15.81 2.19 -1.51
CA TRP A 224 15.71 1.92 -2.95
C TRP A 224 15.03 3.04 -3.76
N ASN A 225 14.90 4.25 -3.21
CA ASN A 225 14.31 5.38 -3.92
C ASN A 225 15.31 6.18 -4.77
N GLY A 226 14.80 6.96 -5.73
CA GLY A 226 15.63 7.70 -6.68
C GLY A 226 16.57 8.75 -6.06
N ILE A 227 16.29 9.28 -4.86
CA ILE A 227 17.12 10.29 -4.17
C ILE A 227 18.54 9.77 -3.99
N TYR A 228 18.69 8.53 -3.53
CA TYR A 228 19.99 7.92 -3.26
C TYR A 228 20.76 7.51 -4.52
N TYR A 229 20.13 7.57 -5.69
CA TYR A 229 20.70 7.13 -6.96
C TYR A 229 20.87 8.27 -7.98
N GLY A 230 20.75 9.53 -7.55
CA GLY A 230 21.01 10.71 -8.39
C GLY A 230 19.79 11.59 -8.62
N GLY A 231 18.62 11.20 -8.12
CA GLY A 231 17.37 11.93 -8.25
C GLY A 231 17.08 12.29 -9.71
N GLY A 232 16.73 13.56 -9.93
CA GLY A 232 16.50 14.12 -11.26
C GLY A 232 17.74 14.53 -12.05
N ASN A 233 18.96 14.22 -11.59
CA ASN A 233 20.15 14.41 -12.42
C ASN A 233 20.05 13.53 -13.68
N THR A 234 20.71 13.94 -14.75
CA THR A 234 20.73 13.21 -16.02
C THR A 234 22.16 13.05 -16.50
N GLY A 235 22.43 11.97 -17.24
CA GLY A 235 23.74 11.69 -17.85
C GLY A 235 24.80 11.18 -16.87
N GLY A 236 24.42 10.91 -15.62
CA GLY A 236 25.24 10.17 -14.66
C GLY A 236 25.07 8.66 -14.77
N TYR A 237 24.00 8.20 -15.42
CA TYR A 237 23.70 6.80 -15.69
C TYR A 237 22.89 6.65 -16.99
N GLY A 238 22.94 5.45 -17.58
CA GLY A 238 22.05 5.02 -18.67
C GLY A 238 21.81 6.05 -19.78
N ASN A 239 20.56 6.46 -19.92
CA ASN A 239 20.09 7.41 -20.91
C ASN A 239 20.34 8.84 -20.46
N THR A 240 21.11 9.60 -21.25
CA THR A 240 21.51 10.97 -20.92
C THR A 240 20.39 11.98 -20.81
N ASP A 241 19.18 11.65 -21.27
CA ASP A 241 17.99 12.51 -21.19
C ASP A 241 16.95 11.98 -20.18
N TYR A 242 17.28 10.95 -19.40
CA TYR A 242 16.40 10.32 -18.42
C TYR A 242 16.89 10.60 -16.99
N PRO A 243 16.00 10.77 -16.00
CA PRO A 243 16.43 10.97 -14.61
C PRO A 243 17.15 9.73 -14.07
N ASP A 244 18.41 9.91 -13.66
CA ASP A 244 19.35 8.84 -13.27
C ASP A 244 18.76 7.97 -12.14
N GLY A 245 18.15 8.59 -11.12
CA GLY A 245 17.61 7.88 -9.95
C GLY A 245 16.52 6.86 -10.33
N PRO A 246 15.41 7.31 -10.94
CA PRO A 246 14.39 6.42 -11.49
C PRO A 246 14.92 5.39 -12.49
N GLU A 247 15.90 5.77 -13.33
CA GLU A 247 16.49 4.86 -14.29
C GLU A 247 17.19 3.68 -13.62
N ILE A 248 17.97 3.94 -12.57
CA ILE A 248 18.70 2.92 -11.82
C ILE A 248 17.74 1.95 -11.15
N PHE A 249 16.64 2.44 -10.57
CA PHE A 249 15.61 1.56 -10.01
C PHE A 249 14.97 0.69 -11.08
N ARG A 250 14.55 1.30 -12.19
CA ARG A 250 13.94 0.61 -13.33
C ARG A 250 14.82 -0.54 -13.81
N ASP A 251 16.11 -0.27 -13.99
CA ASP A 251 17.05 -1.23 -14.56
C ASP A 251 17.44 -2.32 -13.53
N ALA A 252 17.48 -2.01 -12.23
CA ALA A 252 17.60 -3.02 -11.17
C ALA A 252 16.40 -3.98 -11.15
N TYR A 253 15.19 -3.45 -11.26
CA TYR A 253 13.99 -4.29 -11.28
C TYR A 253 13.97 -5.18 -12.54
N ARG A 254 14.30 -4.64 -13.71
CA ARG A 254 14.44 -5.45 -14.94
C ARG A 254 15.44 -6.59 -14.77
N HIS A 255 16.60 -6.31 -14.18
CA HIS A 255 17.64 -7.31 -13.94
C HIS A 255 17.15 -8.48 -13.07
N ILE A 256 16.43 -8.18 -11.98
CA ILE A 256 15.84 -9.21 -11.10
C ILE A 256 14.82 -10.07 -11.86
N ILE A 257 13.93 -9.44 -12.62
CA ILE A 257 12.91 -10.14 -13.42
C ILE A 257 13.57 -11.01 -14.50
N ASP A 258 14.61 -10.49 -15.17
CA ASP A 258 15.34 -11.21 -16.22
C ASP A 258 16.01 -12.47 -15.64
N ILE A 259 16.64 -12.41 -14.46
CA ILE A 259 17.18 -13.59 -13.77
C ILE A 259 16.09 -14.62 -13.49
N CYS A 260 14.92 -14.17 -12.99
CA CYS A 260 13.81 -15.07 -12.69
C CYS A 260 13.27 -15.75 -13.96
N ASN A 261 13.15 -15.00 -15.05
CA ASN A 261 12.73 -15.51 -16.36
C ASN A 261 13.76 -16.50 -16.94
N GLU A 262 15.05 -16.20 -16.88
CA GLU A 262 16.13 -17.07 -17.35
C GLU A 262 16.21 -18.38 -16.54
N THR A 263 15.89 -18.31 -15.25
CA THR A 263 15.78 -19.48 -14.36
C THR A 263 14.50 -20.30 -14.64
N GLY A 264 13.53 -19.73 -15.35
CA GLY A 264 12.24 -20.33 -15.69
C GLY A 264 11.25 -20.33 -14.53
N ALA A 265 11.29 -19.31 -13.68
CA ALA A 265 10.33 -19.07 -12.60
C ALA A 265 9.03 -18.45 -13.16
N ASP A 266 8.40 -19.13 -14.13
CA ASP A 266 7.21 -18.65 -14.86
C ASP A 266 5.95 -18.56 -13.98
N ASN A 267 6.03 -19.01 -12.72
CA ASN A 267 4.97 -18.97 -11.72
C ASN A 267 4.88 -17.66 -10.94
N ILE A 268 5.75 -16.70 -11.23
CA ILE A 268 5.71 -15.37 -10.62
C ILE A 268 4.78 -14.45 -11.41
N THR A 269 3.91 -13.70 -10.75
CA THR A 269 3.20 -12.53 -11.31
C THR A 269 3.83 -11.26 -10.78
N TRP A 270 4.40 -10.42 -11.64
CA TRP A 270 5.14 -9.22 -11.24
C TRP A 270 4.24 -7.99 -11.09
N PHE A 271 4.36 -7.30 -9.96
CA PHE A 271 3.66 -6.05 -9.65
C PHE A 271 4.63 -4.87 -9.63
N PHE A 272 4.22 -3.72 -10.18
CA PHE A 272 4.90 -2.44 -9.99
C PHE A 272 4.08 -1.56 -9.06
N HIS A 273 4.64 -1.23 -7.90
CA HIS A 273 3.90 -0.64 -6.78
C HIS A 273 4.46 0.73 -6.39
N PHE A 274 3.65 1.77 -6.54
CA PHE A 274 4.00 3.15 -6.21
C PHE A 274 3.10 3.72 -5.11
N ASP A 275 3.55 4.76 -4.39
CA ASP A 275 2.68 5.53 -3.51
C ASP A 275 1.92 6.59 -4.32
N VAL A 276 0.62 6.80 -4.03
CA VAL A 276 -0.18 7.83 -4.70
C VAL A 276 0.44 9.22 -4.61
N SER A 277 1.17 9.52 -3.53
CA SER A 277 1.90 10.77 -3.28
C SER A 277 3.41 10.53 -3.35
N SER A 278 4.09 11.25 -4.24
CA SER A 278 5.56 11.17 -4.30
C SER A 278 6.19 12.02 -3.20
N ASP A 279 7.25 11.51 -2.58
CA ASP A 279 8.12 12.27 -1.69
C ASP A 279 9.59 12.08 -2.11
N PRO A 280 10.27 13.13 -2.62
CA PRO A 280 9.77 14.49 -2.82
C PRO A 280 8.75 14.58 -3.97
N ASP A 281 7.84 15.55 -3.88
CA ASP A 281 6.91 15.89 -4.95
C ASP A 281 7.63 16.72 -6.04
N GLU A 282 8.38 16.02 -6.89
CA GLU A 282 9.19 16.58 -7.97
C GLU A 282 8.93 15.83 -9.28
N ASP A 283 9.02 16.52 -10.42
CA ASP A 283 8.72 15.96 -11.74
C ASP A 283 9.49 14.66 -12.02
N TRP A 284 10.77 14.61 -11.65
CA TRP A 284 11.62 13.44 -11.87
C TRP A 284 11.19 12.24 -11.02
N ASN A 285 10.47 12.46 -9.92
CA ASN A 285 10.02 11.43 -9.00
C ASN A 285 8.62 10.88 -9.35
N ASN A 286 8.12 11.18 -10.55
CA ASN A 286 6.89 10.58 -11.06
C ASN A 286 7.09 9.07 -11.31
N PRO A 287 6.20 8.19 -10.80
CA PRO A 287 6.29 6.73 -10.98
C PRO A 287 6.47 6.25 -12.43
N VAL A 288 6.01 7.01 -13.42
CA VAL A 288 6.23 6.69 -14.84
C VAL A 288 7.71 6.51 -15.20
N TYR A 289 8.61 7.23 -14.51
CA TYR A 289 10.05 7.12 -14.75
C TYR A 289 10.69 5.88 -14.13
N TYR A 290 10.07 5.30 -13.11
CA TYR A 290 10.54 4.07 -12.45
C TYR A 290 10.03 2.80 -13.14
N TYR A 291 9.03 2.92 -14.01
CA TYR A 291 8.31 1.78 -14.58
C TYR A 291 9.19 0.89 -15.49
N PRO A 292 9.35 -0.41 -15.19
CA PRO A 292 10.13 -1.35 -16.02
C PRO A 292 9.56 -1.59 -17.42
N GLY A 293 8.30 -1.26 -17.68
CA GLY A 293 7.64 -1.43 -18.97
C GLY A 293 6.69 -2.64 -19.02
N ASP A 294 5.80 -2.61 -20.01
CA ASP A 294 4.72 -3.60 -20.16
C ASP A 294 5.22 -5.04 -20.36
N ASP A 295 6.42 -5.24 -20.89
CA ASP A 295 6.97 -6.59 -21.09
C ASP A 295 7.50 -7.22 -19.78
N TYR A 296 7.72 -6.41 -18.74
CA TYR A 296 8.27 -6.84 -17.45
C TYR A 296 7.20 -6.99 -16.37
N ILE A 297 6.18 -6.13 -16.40
CA ILE A 297 5.20 -6.02 -15.31
C ILE A 297 3.86 -6.60 -15.73
N ASP A 298 3.28 -7.46 -14.88
CA ASP A 298 1.96 -8.04 -15.10
C ASP A 298 0.84 -7.13 -14.58
N TRP A 299 1.03 -6.49 -13.42
CA TRP A 299 0.02 -5.66 -12.71
C TRP A 299 0.61 -4.36 -12.17
N LEU A 300 -0.18 -3.28 -12.13
CA LEU A 300 0.19 -2.07 -11.40
C LEU A 300 -0.49 -2.04 -10.03
N GLY A 301 0.25 -1.58 -9.02
CA GLY A 301 -0.17 -1.44 -7.64
C GLY A 301 -0.04 0.00 -7.14
N VAL A 302 -0.88 0.40 -6.20
CA VAL A 302 -0.80 1.70 -5.52
C VAL A 302 -1.07 1.59 -4.02
N SER A 303 -0.39 2.41 -3.23
CA SER A 303 -0.71 2.71 -1.83
C SER A 303 -1.58 3.96 -1.71
N ILE A 304 -2.64 3.88 -0.90
CA ILE A 304 -3.59 4.97 -0.64
C ILE A 304 -3.89 5.05 0.86
N TYR A 305 -3.34 6.06 1.53
CA TYR A 305 -3.57 6.28 2.95
C TYR A 305 -4.35 7.56 3.22
N GLY A 306 -5.33 7.47 4.11
CA GLY A 306 -6.05 8.62 4.65
C GLY A 306 -5.26 9.33 5.76
N PRO A 307 -5.88 10.28 6.46
CA PRO A 307 -5.27 11.02 7.56
C PRO A 307 -4.64 10.12 8.62
N TYR A 308 -3.43 10.47 9.03
CA TYR A 308 -2.68 9.79 10.08
C TYR A 308 -2.85 10.47 11.44
N THR A 309 -2.99 11.80 11.45
CA THR A 309 -3.12 12.60 12.67
C THR A 309 -4.36 13.49 12.65
N GLU A 310 -4.79 13.93 13.83
CA GLU A 310 -5.92 14.87 13.98
C GLU A 310 -5.71 16.19 13.24
N ASN A 311 -4.45 16.60 13.01
CA ASN A 311 -4.15 17.80 12.23
C ASN A 311 -4.33 17.61 10.72
N GLU A 312 -4.36 16.36 10.26
CA GLU A 312 -4.57 15.96 8.86
C GLU A 312 -6.03 15.62 8.59
N ALA A 313 -6.87 15.55 9.62
CA ALA A 313 -8.27 15.12 9.53
C ALA A 313 -9.09 15.94 8.52
N ASP A 314 -8.74 17.23 8.38
CA ASP A 314 -9.43 18.18 7.52
C ASP A 314 -8.67 18.43 6.19
N ASP A 315 -7.60 17.68 5.89
CA ASP A 315 -6.88 17.81 4.63
C ASP A 315 -7.67 17.13 3.49
N GLU A 316 -8.29 17.96 2.64
CA GLU A 316 -9.05 17.49 1.47
C GLU A 316 -8.21 16.63 0.50
N ASN A 317 -6.88 16.73 0.52
CA ASN A 317 -6.02 15.90 -0.32
C ASN A 317 -5.87 14.46 0.20
N LEU A 318 -6.29 14.20 1.43
CA LEU A 318 -6.28 12.86 2.06
C LEU A 318 -7.66 12.19 2.00
N LEU A 319 -8.62 12.83 1.33
CA LEU A 319 -9.94 12.26 1.10
C LEU A 319 -9.94 11.28 -0.07
N PRO A 320 -10.75 10.21 -0.02
CA PRO A 320 -10.80 9.24 -1.11
C PRO A 320 -11.24 9.84 -2.46
N GLN A 321 -12.09 10.87 -2.45
CA GLN A 321 -12.53 11.59 -3.66
C GLN A 321 -11.39 12.34 -4.36
N TYR A 322 -10.26 12.52 -3.69
CA TYR A 322 -9.03 13.05 -4.29
C TYR A 322 -8.03 11.93 -4.60
N LEU A 323 -7.76 11.08 -3.61
CA LEU A 323 -6.72 10.05 -3.70
C LEU A 323 -7.01 9.00 -4.78
N VAL A 324 -8.26 8.51 -4.87
CA VAL A 324 -8.61 7.44 -5.82
C VAL A 324 -8.53 7.94 -7.27
N PRO A 325 -9.12 9.10 -7.65
CA PRO A 325 -8.94 9.65 -8.99
C PRO A 325 -7.49 9.95 -9.35
N GLU A 326 -6.68 10.43 -8.40
CA GLU A 326 -5.26 10.71 -8.62
C GLU A 326 -4.46 9.43 -8.86
N ALA A 327 -4.67 8.39 -8.05
CA ALA A 327 -4.11 7.07 -8.27
C ALA A 327 -4.48 6.52 -9.65
N TYR A 328 -5.76 6.65 -10.04
CA TYR A 328 -6.24 6.23 -11.35
C TYR A 328 -5.55 6.98 -12.50
N ARG A 329 -5.39 8.30 -12.38
CA ARG A 329 -4.66 9.12 -13.36
C ARG A 329 -3.23 8.61 -13.53
N LYS A 330 -2.51 8.38 -12.42
CA LYS A 330 -1.14 7.85 -12.44
C LYS A 330 -1.06 6.47 -13.08
N PHE A 331 -2.01 5.57 -12.79
CA PHE A 331 -2.10 4.28 -13.48
C PHE A 331 -2.19 4.43 -15.01
N LYS A 332 -3.06 5.33 -15.50
CA LYS A 332 -3.20 5.55 -16.95
C LYS A 332 -1.94 6.15 -17.58
N GLU A 333 -1.21 6.97 -16.84
CA GLU A 333 0.06 7.56 -17.29
C GLU A 333 1.18 6.53 -17.39
N ILE A 334 1.24 5.58 -16.46
CA ILE A 334 2.21 4.49 -16.47
C ILE A 334 1.89 3.51 -17.60
N SER A 335 0.67 2.94 -17.61
CA SER A 335 0.23 2.03 -18.66
C SER A 335 -1.29 1.89 -18.72
N GLY A 336 -1.86 2.14 -19.90
CA GLY A 336 -3.29 1.99 -20.16
C GLY A 336 -3.77 0.56 -20.39
N THR A 337 -2.86 -0.43 -20.44
CA THR A 337 -3.15 -1.83 -20.83
C THR A 337 -3.14 -2.80 -19.66
N LYS A 338 -2.49 -2.44 -18.55
CA LYS A 338 -2.31 -3.30 -17.38
C LYS A 338 -3.52 -3.28 -16.46
N PRO A 339 -3.80 -4.38 -15.75
CA PRO A 339 -4.74 -4.37 -14.63
C PRO A 339 -4.17 -3.61 -13.43
N TYR A 340 -5.05 -2.95 -12.67
CA TYR A 340 -4.69 -2.14 -11.51
C TYR A 340 -5.14 -2.78 -10.20
N ALA A 341 -4.40 -2.50 -9.12
CA ALA A 341 -4.70 -2.94 -7.77
C ALA A 341 -4.37 -1.82 -6.76
N VAL A 342 -5.23 -1.61 -5.77
CA VAL A 342 -4.83 -0.90 -4.55
C VAL A 342 -4.21 -1.94 -3.63
N LEU A 343 -2.88 -1.94 -3.55
CA LEU A 343 -2.11 -2.95 -2.81
C LEU A 343 -1.99 -2.61 -1.33
N GLU A 344 -2.11 -1.33 -1.00
CA GLU A 344 -2.25 -0.87 0.36
C GLU A 344 -3.31 0.23 0.44
N PHE A 345 -4.22 0.09 1.40
CA PHE A 345 -5.01 1.22 1.86
C PHE A 345 -5.31 1.13 3.34
N GLY A 346 -5.37 2.28 3.99
CA GLY A 346 -5.61 2.40 5.42
C GLY A 346 -5.95 3.84 5.80
N VAL A 347 -6.56 4.01 6.96
CA VAL A 347 -6.84 5.31 7.55
C VAL A 347 -6.80 5.16 9.07
N THR A 348 -6.31 6.17 9.79
CA THR A 348 -6.24 6.14 11.25
C THR A 348 -7.64 6.33 11.85
N GLU A 349 -7.86 5.81 13.06
CA GLU A 349 -9.01 6.24 13.87
C GLU A 349 -8.58 7.49 14.65
N LEU A 350 -9.21 8.62 14.36
CA LEU A 350 -8.88 9.93 14.92
C LEU A 350 -9.70 10.22 16.19
#